data_AF-A0A7X0UY62-F1
#
_entry.id   AF-A0A7X0UY62-F1
#
_cell.length_a   1.000
_cell.length_b   1.000
_cell.length_c   1.000
_cell.angle_alpha   90.00
_cell.angle_beta   90.00
_cell.angle_gamma   90.00
#
_symmetry.space_group_name_H-M   'P 1'
#
loop_
_entity.id
_entity.type
_entity.pdbx_description
1 polymer ?
#
loop_
_entity_poly.entity_id
_entity_poly.type
_entity_poly.pdbx_seq_one_letter_code
_entity_poly.pdbx_strand_id
1 'polypeptide(L)'
;MKMSRDQRFYWTEPFAFAKARARAAAPGNRLLLVIVLAGLLALALVAADPPTSSRDLALVALFAVTPALLISYPGMWLFSRIPNSVLVAADRIVVGREVTPFAQVQSAIVGTTRIGGMEHRIFTFRTKDGREHLYGIGRKVKAEQLATFLHQVGIREPQA
;
A
#
# COMPACT_ATOMS: atom_id res chain seq x y z
N MET A 1 7.54 -31.88 18.29
CA MET A 1 6.51 -30.93 18.78
C MET A 1 5.58 -30.62 17.61
N LYS A 2 4.37 -31.21 17.57
CA LYS A 2 3.39 -30.95 16.50
C LYS A 2 2.85 -29.54 16.70
N MET A 3 3.18 -28.60 15.80
CA MET A 3 2.54 -27.30 15.78
C MET A 3 1.04 -27.47 15.50
N SER A 4 0.21 -26.76 16.27
CA SER A 4 -1.17 -26.55 15.89
C SER A 4 -1.19 -25.87 14.52
N ARG A 5 -1.94 -26.44 13.58
CA ARG A 5 -2.23 -25.85 12.26
C ARG A 5 -2.98 -24.50 12.36
N ASP A 6 -3.22 -24.00 13.58
CA ASP A 6 -4.01 -22.81 13.86
C ASP A 6 -3.17 -21.58 14.26
N GLN A 7 -1.84 -21.67 14.28
CA GLN A 7 -1.05 -20.47 14.58
C GLN A 7 -1.18 -19.45 13.44
N ARG A 8 -1.80 -18.32 13.78
CA ARG A 8 -2.12 -17.23 12.85
C ARG A 8 -1.69 -15.91 13.47
N PHE A 9 -0.97 -15.10 12.72
CA PHE A 9 -0.58 -13.75 13.13
C PHE A 9 -1.42 -12.76 12.35
N TYR A 10 -2.29 -12.02 13.03
CA TYR A 10 -3.11 -10.99 12.42
C TYR A 10 -2.79 -9.64 13.06
N TRP A 11 -2.52 -8.64 12.23
CA TRP A 11 -2.37 -7.28 12.69
C TRP A 11 -2.82 -6.27 11.65
N THR A 12 -3.04 -5.05 12.11
CA THR A 12 -3.18 -3.87 11.25
C THR A 12 -1.93 -3.04 11.41
N GLU A 13 -1.43 -2.50 10.30
CA GLU A 13 -0.23 -1.67 10.33
C GLU A 13 -0.40 -0.49 11.30
N PRO A 14 0.66 -0.08 12.02
CA PRO A 14 0.62 1.16 12.77
C PRO A 14 0.36 2.34 11.84
N PHE A 15 -0.56 3.24 12.22
CA PHE A 15 -0.85 4.44 11.42
C PHE A 15 0.41 5.28 11.15
N ALA A 16 1.33 5.34 12.11
CA ALA A 16 2.63 6.01 11.95
C ALA A 16 3.45 5.40 10.79
N PHE A 17 3.43 4.08 10.64
CA PHE A 17 4.11 3.38 9.55
C PHE A 17 3.40 3.64 8.21
N ALA A 18 2.07 3.50 8.16
CA ALA A 18 1.30 3.76 6.95
C ALA A 18 1.52 5.20 6.43
N LYS A 19 1.57 6.17 7.35
CA LYS A 19 1.91 7.56 7.05
C LYS A 19 3.35 7.74 6.54
N ALA A 20 4.31 7.02 7.13
CA ALA A 20 5.70 7.07 6.69
C ALA A 20 5.87 6.45 5.29
N ARG A 21 5.25 5.29 5.04
CA ARG A 21 5.20 4.64 3.71
C ARG A 21 4.54 5.53 2.66
N ALA A 22 3.40 6.14 2.98
CA ALA A 22 2.69 7.05 2.09
C ALA A 22 3.55 8.24 1.61
N ARG A 23 4.39 8.77 2.51
CA ARG A 23 5.31 9.86 2.18
C ARG A 23 6.45 9.42 1.28
N ALA A 24 6.90 8.17 1.42
CA ALA A 24 7.94 7.57 0.61
C ALA A 24 7.43 7.08 -0.77
N ALA A 25 6.14 6.77 -0.89
CA ALA A 25 5.54 6.33 -2.14
C ALA A 25 5.56 7.43 -3.22
N ALA A 26 6.09 7.07 -4.39
CA ALA A 26 6.47 7.96 -5.49
C ALA A 26 5.31 8.79 -6.08
N PRO A 27 5.61 9.94 -6.74
CA PRO A 27 4.61 10.83 -7.35
C PRO A 27 3.87 10.26 -8.57
N GLY A 28 4.22 9.06 -9.08
CA GLY A 28 3.65 8.50 -10.31
C GLY A 28 2.14 8.26 -10.27
N ASN A 29 1.60 7.70 -9.18
CA ASN A 29 0.15 7.51 -9.02
C ASN A 29 -0.63 8.84 -8.92
N ARG A 30 0.09 9.96 -8.69
CA ARG A 30 -0.51 11.28 -8.52
C ARG A 30 -1.02 11.87 -9.82
N LEU A 31 -0.23 11.71 -10.87
CA LEU A 31 -0.60 12.22 -12.19
C LEU A 31 -1.82 11.47 -12.75
N LEU A 32 -1.87 10.14 -12.58
CA LEU A 32 -2.99 9.33 -13.08
C LEU A 32 -4.32 9.74 -12.42
N LEU A 33 -4.35 9.91 -11.10
CA LEU A 33 -5.58 10.33 -10.42
C LEU A 33 -6.02 11.73 -10.84
N VAL A 34 -5.08 12.67 -10.99
CA VAL A 34 -5.37 14.02 -11.50
C VAL A 34 -6.00 13.94 -12.88
N ILE A 35 -5.43 13.14 -13.79
CA ILE A 35 -5.95 12.96 -15.15
C ILE A 35 -7.38 12.39 -15.13
N VAL A 36 -7.63 11.35 -14.33
CA VAL A 36 -8.96 10.73 -14.23
C VAL A 36 -9.98 11.72 -13.66
N LEU A 37 -9.65 12.43 -12.58
CA LEU A 37 -10.54 13.42 -11.98
C LEU A 37 -10.80 14.60 -12.93
N ALA A 38 -9.77 15.10 -13.61
CA ALA A 38 -9.92 16.18 -14.58
C ALA A 38 -10.78 15.73 -15.76
N GLY A 39 -10.61 14.51 -16.26
CA GLY A 39 -11.45 13.96 -17.33
C GLY A 39 -12.91 13.84 -16.92
N LEU A 40 -13.20 13.32 -15.71
CA LEU A 40 -14.56 13.21 -15.19
C LEU A 40 -15.22 14.58 -14.98
N LEU A 41 -14.48 15.56 -14.46
CA LEU A 41 -14.96 16.93 -14.28
C LEU A 41 -15.20 17.61 -15.63
N ALA A 42 -14.30 17.45 -16.59
CA ALA A 42 -14.47 18.00 -17.94
C ALA A 42 -15.71 17.40 -18.63
N LEU A 43 -15.91 16.08 -18.54
CA LEU A 43 -17.12 15.41 -19.04
C LEU A 43 -18.39 15.95 -18.38
N ALA A 44 -18.38 16.11 -17.06
CA ALA A 44 -19.52 16.66 -16.32
C ALA A 44 -19.83 18.11 -16.73
N LEU A 45 -18.80 18.94 -16.92
CA LEU A 45 -18.93 20.33 -17.35
C LEU A 45 -19.48 20.42 -18.78
N VAL A 46 -18.95 19.63 -19.71
CA VAL A 46 -19.44 19.58 -21.11
C VAL A 46 -20.87 19.04 -21.20
N ALA A 47 -21.22 18.06 -20.37
CA ALA A 47 -22.58 17.52 -20.33
C ALA A 47 -23.59 18.52 -19.74
N ALA A 48 -23.16 19.36 -18.80
CA ALA A 48 -24.00 20.39 -18.19
C ALA A 48 -24.15 21.62 -19.10
N ASP A 49 -23.06 22.05 -19.73
CA ASP A 49 -23.02 23.20 -20.62
C ASP A 49 -22.02 22.96 -21.78
N PRO A 50 -22.51 22.58 -22.98
CA PRO A 50 -21.64 22.26 -24.10
C PRO A 50 -20.86 23.48 -24.61
N PRO A 51 -19.52 23.43 -24.73
CA PRO A 51 -18.74 24.56 -25.16
C PRO A 51 -19.02 24.88 -26.64
N THR A 52 -19.26 26.17 -26.93
CA THR A 52 -19.58 26.65 -28.30
C THR A 52 -18.41 27.35 -28.98
N SER A 53 -17.38 27.69 -28.20
CA SER A 53 -16.20 28.40 -28.67
C SER A 53 -14.91 27.81 -28.10
N SER A 54 -13.77 28.16 -28.70
CA SER A 54 -12.44 27.81 -28.19
C SER A 54 -12.16 28.41 -26.81
N ARG A 55 -12.79 29.54 -26.47
CA ARG A 55 -12.71 30.16 -25.14
C ARG A 55 -13.43 29.31 -24.08
N ASP A 56 -14.59 28.74 -24.44
CA ASP A 56 -15.36 27.88 -23.52
C ASP A 56 -14.62 26.57 -23.25
N LEU A 57 -13.95 26.01 -24.26
CA LEU A 57 -13.06 24.86 -24.08
C LEU A 57 -11.92 25.17 -23.11
N ALA A 58 -11.32 26.36 -23.18
CA ALA A 58 -10.28 26.79 -22.25
C ALA A 58 -10.83 26.92 -20.81
N LEU A 59 -12.06 27.43 -20.66
CA LEU A 59 -12.73 27.51 -19.36
C LEU A 59 -13.02 26.12 -18.79
N VAL A 60 -13.58 25.21 -19.60
CA VAL A 60 -13.82 23.81 -19.20
C VAL A 60 -12.52 23.16 -18.74
N ALA A 61 -11.42 23.33 -19.48
CA ALA A 61 -10.12 22.79 -19.09
C ALA A 61 -9.64 23.36 -17.75
N LEU A 62 -9.75 24.69 -17.56
CA LEU A 62 -9.36 25.35 -16.31
C LEU A 62 -10.19 24.87 -15.12
N PHE A 63 -11.52 24.80 -15.28
CA PHE A 63 -12.46 24.38 -14.24
C PHE A 63 -12.48 22.87 -14.00
N ALA A 64 -11.94 22.07 -14.91
CA ALA A 64 -11.74 20.64 -14.69
C ALA A 64 -10.41 20.34 -13.99
N VAL A 65 -9.32 20.97 -14.45
CA VAL A 65 -7.96 20.70 -13.94
C VAL A 65 -7.74 21.29 -12.54
N THR A 66 -8.22 22.51 -12.28
CA THR A 66 -7.98 23.19 -11.00
C THR A 66 -8.59 22.43 -9.82
N PRO A 67 -9.87 22.01 -9.86
CA PRO A 67 -10.44 21.21 -8.78
C PRO A 67 -9.86 19.78 -8.74
N ALA A 68 -9.54 19.18 -9.89
CA ALA A 68 -8.87 17.88 -9.91
C ALA A 68 -7.52 17.91 -9.17
N LEU A 69 -6.74 18.97 -9.34
CA LEU A 69 -5.49 19.19 -8.60
C LEU A 69 -5.76 19.41 -7.10
N LEU A 70 -6.76 20.24 -6.76
CA LEU A 70 -7.13 20.51 -5.37
C LEU A 70 -7.68 19.29 -4.64
N ILE A 71 -8.38 18.38 -5.32
CA ILE A 71 -9.01 17.19 -4.75
C ILE A 71 -8.03 16.01 -4.72
N SER A 72 -7.25 15.81 -5.77
CA SER A 72 -6.28 14.71 -5.85
C SER A 72 -5.25 14.78 -4.71
N TYR A 73 -4.82 15.99 -4.34
CA TYR A 73 -3.81 16.21 -3.30
C TYR A 73 -4.23 15.67 -1.91
N PRO A 74 -5.37 16.08 -1.31
CA PRO A 74 -5.88 15.50 -0.07
C PRO A 74 -6.43 14.08 -0.25
N GLY A 75 -7.03 13.76 -1.39
CA GLY A 75 -7.62 12.44 -1.66
C GLY A 75 -6.55 11.34 -1.58
N MET A 76 -5.46 11.47 -2.33
CA MET A 76 -4.37 10.48 -2.26
C MET A 76 -3.65 10.47 -0.93
N TRP A 77 -3.53 11.62 -0.29
CA TRP A 77 -2.96 11.72 1.04
C TRP A 77 -3.79 10.93 2.07
N LEU A 78 -5.11 10.86 1.90
CA LEU A 78 -5.99 10.08 2.76
C LEU A 78 -5.89 8.58 2.44
N PHE A 79 -5.97 8.20 1.16
CA PHE A 79 -5.95 6.78 0.75
C PHE A 79 -4.59 6.11 0.96
N SER A 80 -3.48 6.82 0.75
CA SER A 80 -2.13 6.27 0.94
C SER A 80 -1.79 5.96 2.41
N ARG A 81 -2.53 6.55 3.35
CA ARG A 81 -2.34 6.37 4.81
C ARG A 81 -3.19 5.27 5.41
N ILE A 82 -4.04 4.63 4.61
CA ILE A 82 -4.88 3.54 5.10
C ILE A 82 -3.95 2.40 5.52
N PRO A 83 -3.97 2.00 6.80
CA PRO A 83 -3.18 0.87 7.25
C PRO A 83 -3.68 -0.41 6.60
N ASN A 84 -2.77 -1.25 6.10
CA ASN A 84 -3.15 -2.57 5.64
C ASN A 84 -3.39 -3.51 6.83
N SER A 85 -4.31 -4.43 6.66
CA SER A 85 -4.46 -5.60 7.53
C SER A 85 -3.63 -6.74 6.95
N VAL A 86 -2.74 -7.31 7.76
CA VAL A 86 -1.86 -8.41 7.40
C VAL A 86 -2.23 -9.62 8.24
N LEU A 87 -2.41 -10.76 7.57
CA LEU A 87 -2.59 -12.07 8.17
C LEU A 87 -1.48 -12.99 7.64
N VAL A 88 -0.74 -13.60 8.54
CA VAL A 88 0.20 -14.68 8.23
C VAL A 88 -0.36 -15.96 8.84
N ALA A 89 -0.73 -16.91 7.99
CA ALA A 89 -1.28 -18.22 8.36
C ALA A 89 -0.32 -19.35 7.97
N ALA A 90 -0.70 -20.60 8.22
CA ALA A 90 0.16 -21.77 8.01
C ALA A 90 0.64 -21.99 6.57
N ASP A 91 -0.11 -21.51 5.57
CA ASP A 91 0.12 -21.79 4.15
C ASP A 91 0.21 -20.54 3.27
N ARG A 92 -0.09 -19.36 3.83
CA ARG A 92 -0.27 -18.14 3.06
C ARG A 92 -0.08 -16.88 3.89
N ILE A 93 0.19 -15.79 3.18
CA ILE A 93 0.15 -14.41 3.65
C ILE A 93 -1.04 -13.74 2.97
N VAL A 94 -1.86 -13.01 3.73
CA VAL A 94 -2.98 -12.23 3.20
C VAL A 94 -2.79 -10.78 3.60
N VAL A 95 -2.86 -9.87 2.62
CA VAL A 95 -2.76 -8.43 2.82
C VAL A 95 -3.94 -7.75 2.12
N GLY A 96 -4.90 -7.25 2.90
CA GLY A 96 -6.12 -6.69 2.33
C GLY A 96 -6.86 -7.72 1.45
N ARG A 97 -6.80 -7.54 0.11
CA ARG A 97 -7.38 -8.46 -0.88
C ARG A 97 -6.36 -9.39 -1.54
N GLU A 98 -5.07 -9.16 -1.33
CA GLU A 98 -3.99 -9.95 -1.92
C GLU A 98 -3.71 -11.19 -1.07
N VAL A 99 -3.63 -12.35 -1.72
CA VAL A 99 -3.33 -13.63 -1.08
C VAL A 99 -2.10 -14.22 -1.74
N THR A 100 -1.03 -14.38 -0.97
CA THR A 100 0.26 -14.90 -1.42
C THR A 100 0.53 -16.24 -0.73
N PRO A 101 0.44 -17.38 -1.44
CA PRO A 101 0.84 -18.67 -0.90
C PRO A 101 2.33 -18.70 -0.55
N PHE A 102 2.73 -19.39 0.51
CA PHE A 102 4.16 -19.51 0.87
C PHE A 102 5.01 -20.15 -0.22
N ALA A 103 4.42 -21.02 -1.06
CA ALA A 103 5.10 -21.58 -2.22
C ALA A 103 5.58 -20.52 -3.23
N GLN A 104 5.01 -19.32 -3.21
CA GLN A 104 5.40 -18.17 -4.05
C GLN A 104 6.33 -17.20 -3.33
N VAL A 105 6.53 -17.35 -2.02
CA VAL A 105 7.45 -16.50 -1.24
C VAL A 105 8.87 -17.05 -1.41
N GLN A 106 9.78 -16.18 -1.85
CA GLN A 106 11.20 -16.50 -2.01
C GLN A 106 11.94 -16.31 -0.68
N SER A 107 11.71 -15.17 -0.04
CA SER A 107 12.34 -14.80 1.23
C SER A 107 11.46 -13.86 2.03
N ALA A 108 11.69 -13.81 3.34
CA ALA A 108 11.05 -12.83 4.22
C ALA A 108 12.02 -12.36 5.30
N ILE A 109 11.85 -11.11 5.72
CA ILE A 109 12.62 -10.46 6.78
C ILE A 109 11.64 -9.89 7.79
N VAL A 110 11.92 -10.14 9.07
CA VAL A 110 11.24 -9.49 10.19
C VAL A 110 12.30 -8.73 10.97
N GLY A 111 12.15 -7.41 11.05
CA GLY A 111 13.17 -6.58 11.67
C GLY A 111 12.67 -5.18 12.01
N THR A 112 13.62 -4.25 12.11
CA THR A 112 13.35 -2.84 12.32
C THR A 112 14.02 -2.02 11.23
N THR A 113 13.31 -1.01 10.72
CA THR A 113 13.86 -0.04 9.78
C THR A 113 13.51 1.37 10.23
N ARG A 114 14.28 2.36 9.75
CA ARG A 114 14.03 3.77 10.03
C ARG A 114 13.42 4.44 8.80
N ILE A 115 12.17 4.87 8.91
CA ILE A 115 11.46 5.59 7.83
C ILE A 115 11.05 6.96 8.36
N GLY A 116 11.50 8.03 7.70
CA GLY A 116 11.18 9.39 8.11
C GLY A 116 11.67 9.76 9.52
N GLY A 117 12.83 9.23 9.92
CA GLY A 117 13.46 9.51 11.21
C GLY A 117 12.93 8.71 12.41
N MET A 118 11.91 7.86 12.22
CA MET A 118 11.35 7.01 13.27
C MET A 118 11.63 5.54 13.00
N GLU A 119 11.88 4.77 14.06
CA GLU A 119 12.04 3.33 13.99
C GLU A 119 10.68 2.62 13.94
N HIS A 120 10.57 1.70 13.01
CA HIS A 120 9.39 0.89 12.79
C HIS A 120 9.78 -0.58 12.71
N ARG A 121 9.03 -1.43 13.42
CA ARG A 121 9.09 -2.88 13.21
C ARG A 121 8.44 -3.19 11.87
N ILE A 122 9.11 -3.97 11.04
CA ILE A 122 8.68 -4.28 9.69
C ILE A 122 8.69 -5.77 9.42
N PHE A 123 7.81 -6.14 8.51
CA PHE A 123 7.74 -7.43 7.87
C PHE A 123 7.85 -7.17 6.37
N THR A 124 8.91 -7.69 5.76
CA THR A 124 9.13 -7.63 4.32
C THR A 124 9.12 -9.04 3.76
N PHE A 125 8.51 -9.26 2.60
CA PHE A 125 8.72 -10.50 1.86
C PHE A 125 8.89 -10.22 0.38
N ARG A 126 9.68 -11.08 -0.27
CA ARG A 126 9.87 -11.07 -1.71
C ARG A 126 9.24 -12.31 -2.31
N THR A 127 8.46 -12.12 -3.36
CA THR A 127 7.87 -13.21 -4.14
C THR A 127 8.80 -13.66 -5.26
N LYS A 128 8.59 -14.87 -5.76
CA LYS A 128 9.41 -15.46 -6.83
C LYS A 128 9.38 -14.70 -8.16
N ASP A 129 8.33 -13.91 -8.40
CA ASP A 129 8.22 -13.00 -9.56
C ASP A 129 8.97 -11.67 -9.35
N GLY A 130 9.69 -11.52 -8.23
CA GLY A 130 10.54 -10.37 -7.95
C GLY A 130 9.83 -9.20 -7.28
N ARG A 131 8.54 -9.32 -6.92
CA ARG A 131 7.84 -8.26 -6.19
C ARG A 131 8.27 -8.25 -4.72
N GLU A 132 8.47 -7.05 -4.19
CA GLU A 132 8.84 -6.85 -2.80
C GLU A 132 7.71 -6.13 -2.07
N HIS A 133 7.30 -6.71 -0.95
CA HIS A 133 6.19 -6.23 -0.15
C HIS A 133 6.70 -5.84 1.23
N LEU A 134 6.39 -4.62 1.67
CA LEU A 134 6.85 -4.06 2.94
C LEU A 134 5.67 -3.61 3.80
N TYR A 135 5.60 -4.14 5.02
CA TYR A 135 4.52 -3.86 5.97
C TYR A 135 5.03 -3.55 7.37
N GLY A 136 4.30 -2.70 8.08
CA GLY A 136 4.59 -2.37 9.48
C GLY A 136 3.99 -3.38 10.44
N ILE A 137 4.77 -3.90 11.39
CA ILE A 137 4.28 -4.83 12.41
C ILE A 137 3.59 -4.06 13.54
N GLY A 138 2.34 -4.43 13.83
CA GLY A 138 1.57 -3.86 14.93
C GLY A 138 2.08 -4.30 16.30
N ARG A 139 1.81 -3.51 17.35
CA ARG A 139 2.24 -3.81 18.74
C ARG A 139 1.69 -5.14 19.30
N LYS A 140 0.59 -5.65 18.72
CA LYS A 140 -0.07 -6.90 19.14
C LYS A 140 0.69 -8.16 18.71
N VAL A 141 1.61 -8.05 17.75
CA VAL A 141 2.40 -9.18 17.26
C VAL A 141 3.85 -9.05 17.73
N LYS A 142 4.36 -10.13 18.34
CA LYS A 142 5.78 -10.22 18.70
C LYS A 142 6.59 -10.58 17.46
N ALA A 143 7.48 -9.68 17.04
CA ALA A 143 8.31 -9.84 15.85
C ALA A 143 9.14 -11.14 15.87
N GLU A 144 9.72 -11.47 17.02
CA GLU A 144 10.50 -12.71 17.21
C GLU A 144 9.67 -14.00 16.96
N GLN A 145 8.41 -14.01 17.39
CA GLN A 145 7.52 -15.15 17.17
C GLN A 145 7.15 -15.28 15.70
N LEU A 146 6.94 -14.15 15.01
CA LEU A 146 6.68 -14.14 13.58
C LEU A 146 7.92 -14.63 12.80
N ALA A 147 9.11 -14.15 13.15
CA ALA A 147 10.37 -14.59 12.53
C ALA A 147 10.58 -16.10 12.71
N THR A 148 10.41 -16.60 13.93
CA THR A 148 10.55 -18.03 14.25
C THR A 148 9.55 -18.87 13.45
N PHE A 149 8.30 -18.40 13.35
CA PHE A 149 7.28 -19.07 12.55
C PHE A 149 7.65 -19.12 11.07
N LEU A 150 8.13 -18.02 10.49
CA LEU A 150 8.57 -17.95 9.08
C LEU A 150 9.73 -18.93 8.80
N HIS A 151 10.71 -19.00 9.69
CA HIS A 151 11.80 -19.98 9.59
C HIS A 151 11.29 -21.41 9.66
N GLN A 152 10.31 -21.70 10.53
CA GLN A 152 9.74 -23.04 10.67
C GLN A 152 8.94 -23.49 9.45
N VAL A 153 8.25 -22.57 8.76
CA VAL A 153 7.55 -22.87 7.50
C VAL A 153 8.48 -22.92 6.29
N GLY A 154 9.80 -22.76 6.49
CA GLY A 154 10.82 -22.90 5.46
C GLY A 154 11.13 -21.60 4.69
N ILE A 155 10.58 -20.46 5.12
CA ILE A 155 10.92 -19.16 4.55
C ILE A 155 12.17 -18.65 5.25
N ARG A 156 13.22 -18.36 4.48
CA ARG A 156 14.51 -17.89 4.99
C ARG A 156 14.70 -16.40 4.72
N GLU A 157 15.55 -15.79 5.53
CA GLU A 157 16.09 -14.46 5.22
C GLU A 157 16.92 -14.54 3.92
N PRO A 158 16.92 -13.47 3.09
CA PRO A 158 17.73 -13.45 1.88
C PRO A 158 19.21 -13.63 2.26
N GLN A 159 19.87 -14.58 1.60
CA GLN A 159 21.32 -14.73 1.72
C GLN A 159 21.98 -13.51 1.06
N ALA A 160 22.87 -12.86 1.80
CA ALA A 160 23.65 -11.71 1.36
C ALA A 160 24.64 -12.07 0.25
#